data_AF-A0A0Q5Q2E7-F1
#
_entry.id   AF-A0A0Q5Q2E7-F1
#
_cell.length_a   1.000
_cell.length_b   1.000
_cell.length_c   1.000
_cell.angle_alpha   90.00
_cell.angle_beta   90.00
_cell.angle_gamma   90.00
#
_symmetry.space_group_name_H-M   'P 1'
#
loop_
_entity.id
_entity.type
_entity.pdbx_description
1 polymer ?
#
loop_
_entity_poly.entity_id
_entity_poly.type
_entity_poly.pdbx_seq_one_letter_code
_entity_poly.pdbx_strand_id
1 'polypeptide(L)'
;MISNTGAKVSIFILVIILTSFSFKNKRFQNINTPTHHIKSDTISDSLKIEMAKYWEEEKKYWTSLCEKETKKAQKDILNNELTYVNISWNQNNKEFYNLLKENNIKVDSALHYCLAPGELQHCYAKLMENEISKRFGHKFIDSLRLLAQKQYVKNNPNRIFTFMECDYISRYPNDNNKKDLSKKSIKDFWSNVSYPEDFEFKKEVSYSYMSAAFVIYKTGEISDLKIDLYFQNKKNYKYSSYFTNHLKQFVQNTKWVPATSLGTKVNSEMDLTIHFK
;
A
#
# COMPACT_ATOMS: atom_id res chain seq x y z
N MET A 1 -40.90 9.34 -53.36
CA MET A 1 -41.82 8.78 -52.35
C MET A 1 -41.44 7.32 -52.12
N ILE A 2 -41.24 6.96 -50.85
CA ILE A 2 -40.99 5.61 -50.33
C ILE A 2 -39.68 4.97 -50.81
N SER A 3 -38.64 5.07 -49.97
CA SER A 3 -37.54 4.11 -49.94
C SER A 3 -37.32 3.71 -48.50
N ASN A 4 -37.69 2.47 -48.24
CA ASN A 4 -37.69 1.76 -46.98
C ASN A 4 -36.50 0.80 -47.08
N THR A 5 -35.46 0.99 -46.28
CA THR A 5 -34.36 0.02 -46.17
C THR A 5 -34.07 -0.21 -44.69
N GLY A 6 -34.71 -1.27 -44.19
CA GLY A 6 -34.53 -1.79 -42.85
C GLY A 6 -33.11 -2.26 -42.61
N ALA A 7 -32.52 -1.77 -41.52
CA ALA A 7 -31.31 -2.30 -40.94
C ALA A 7 -31.59 -3.67 -40.31
N LYS A 8 -31.09 -4.73 -40.93
CA LYS A 8 -30.97 -6.05 -40.28
C LYS A 8 -29.78 -6.00 -39.31
N VAL A 9 -30.08 -5.82 -38.03
CA VAL A 9 -29.11 -6.01 -36.94
C VAL A 9 -28.97 -7.51 -36.71
N SER A 10 -27.93 -8.12 -37.26
CA SER A 10 -27.52 -9.47 -36.92
C SER A 10 -26.81 -9.45 -35.56
N ILE A 11 -27.55 -9.84 -34.52
CA ILE A 11 -27.01 -10.09 -33.18
C ILE A 11 -26.25 -11.42 -33.24
N PHE A 12 -24.92 -11.37 -33.34
CA PHE A 12 -24.07 -12.53 -33.09
C PHE A 12 -23.97 -12.75 -31.59
N ILE A 13 -24.75 -13.71 -31.07
CA ILE A 13 -24.59 -14.24 -29.72
C ILE A 13 -23.35 -15.14 -29.74
N LEU A 14 -22.22 -14.62 -29.25
CA LEU A 14 -21.03 -15.41 -29.00
C LEU A 14 -21.26 -16.20 -27.70
N VAL A 15 -21.70 -17.46 -27.82
CA VAL A 15 -21.76 -18.40 -26.69
C VAL A 15 -20.33 -18.82 -26.36
N ILE A 16 -19.72 -18.14 -25.39
CA ILE A 16 -18.46 -18.59 -24.79
C ILE A 16 -18.80 -19.74 -23.85
N ILE A 17 -18.60 -20.97 -24.34
CA ILE A 17 -18.63 -22.17 -23.51
C ILE A 17 -17.38 -22.12 -22.62
N LEU A 18 -17.53 -21.60 -21.40
CA LEU A 18 -16.57 -21.78 -20.31
C LEU A 18 -16.60 -23.26 -19.92
N THR A 19 -15.82 -24.09 -20.61
CA THR A 19 -15.47 -25.41 -20.09
C THR A 19 -14.58 -25.20 -18.88
N SER A 20 -15.19 -25.25 -17.70
CA SER A 20 -14.51 -25.32 -16.42
C SER A 20 -13.65 -26.58 -16.36
N PHE A 21 -12.38 -26.46 -16.75
CA PHE A 21 -11.34 -27.40 -16.38
C PHE A 21 -11.13 -27.30 -14.86
N SER A 22 -11.88 -28.11 -14.12
CA SER A 22 -11.58 -28.43 -12.74
C SER A 22 -10.28 -29.25 -12.72
N PHE A 23 -9.14 -28.56 -12.59
CA PHE A 23 -7.94 -29.21 -12.10
C PHE A 23 -8.21 -29.62 -10.65
N LYS A 24 -8.56 -30.90 -10.45
CA LYS A 24 -8.57 -31.55 -9.14
C LYS A 24 -7.14 -31.55 -8.60
N ASN A 25 -6.77 -30.47 -7.93
CA ASN A 25 -5.52 -30.36 -7.20
C ASN A 25 -5.65 -31.26 -5.96
N LYS A 26 -5.13 -32.49 -6.06
CA LYS A 26 -5.27 -33.57 -5.08
C LYS A 26 -4.41 -33.36 -3.83
N ARG A 27 -4.12 -32.10 -3.45
CA ARG A 27 -3.12 -31.76 -2.42
C ARG A 27 -3.67 -31.18 -1.12
N PHE A 28 -4.99 -31.02 -0.98
CA PHE A 28 -5.59 -30.54 0.28
C PHE A 28 -6.86 -31.31 0.62
N GLN A 29 -6.71 -32.59 0.94
CA GLN A 29 -7.71 -33.33 1.71
C GLN A 29 -6.97 -34.17 2.75
N ASN A 30 -6.82 -33.59 3.94
CA ASN A 30 -6.74 -34.24 5.26
C ASN A 30 -5.88 -33.41 6.20
N ILE A 31 -6.48 -32.42 6.87
CA ILE A 31 -6.03 -32.01 8.22
C ILE A 31 -7.29 -31.66 9.02
N ASN A 32 -7.92 -32.69 9.59
CA ASN A 32 -8.84 -32.56 10.71
C ASN A 32 -8.36 -33.50 11.80
N THR A 33 -7.39 -33.04 12.59
CA THR A 33 -7.13 -33.54 13.94
C THR A 33 -6.42 -32.43 14.74
N PRO A 34 -6.91 -32.06 15.93
CA PRO A 34 -6.19 -31.15 16.81
C PRO A 34 -5.07 -31.95 17.48
N THR A 35 -3.85 -31.84 16.98
CA THR A 35 -2.67 -32.44 17.61
C THR A 35 -1.86 -31.39 18.34
N HIS A 36 -1.79 -31.58 19.66
CA HIS A 36 -0.86 -31.01 20.62
C HIS A 36 0.49 -30.57 20.04
N HIS A 37 0.92 -29.37 20.42
CA HIS A 37 2.28 -28.86 20.29
C HIS A 37 3.30 -29.84 20.90
N ILE A 38 3.99 -30.66 20.08
CA ILE A 38 5.27 -31.27 20.44
C ILE A 38 6.14 -31.47 19.15
N LYS A 39 7.39 -30.99 19.24
CA LYS A 39 8.63 -31.35 18.48
C LYS A 39 9.03 -30.55 17.23
N SER A 40 9.96 -29.62 17.48
CA SER A 40 11.06 -29.08 16.66
C SER A 40 10.87 -29.02 15.14
N ASP A 41 10.85 -27.79 14.63
CA ASP A 41 11.05 -27.39 13.23
C ASP A 41 12.47 -27.72 12.72
N THR A 42 12.94 -28.97 12.90
CA THR A 42 14.27 -29.36 12.42
C THR A 42 14.13 -29.87 11.00
N ILE A 43 14.48 -29.01 10.03
CA ILE A 43 14.70 -29.39 8.64
C ILE A 43 15.66 -30.59 8.60
N SER A 44 15.33 -31.65 7.85
CA SER A 44 16.20 -32.82 7.72
C SER A 44 17.57 -32.43 7.16
N ASP A 45 18.64 -33.09 7.58
CA ASP A 45 19.98 -32.75 7.10
C ASP A 45 20.11 -32.96 5.58
N SER A 46 19.36 -33.90 5.00
CA SER A 46 19.24 -34.06 3.55
C SER A 46 18.69 -32.80 2.86
N LEU A 47 17.63 -32.19 3.42
CA LEU A 47 17.02 -30.99 2.88
C LEU A 47 17.93 -29.77 3.07
N LYS A 48 18.68 -29.68 4.18
CA LYS A 48 19.70 -28.63 4.36
C LYS A 48 20.81 -28.72 3.29
N ILE A 49 21.29 -29.93 3.00
CA ILE A 49 22.32 -30.15 1.96
C ILE A 49 21.80 -29.77 0.58
N GLU A 50 20.56 -30.14 0.27
CA GLU A 50 19.91 -29.77 -0.99
C GLU A 50 19.74 -28.26 -1.12
N MET A 51 19.22 -27.59 -0.08
CA MET A 51 19.10 -26.13 -0.04
C MET A 51 20.45 -25.43 -0.19
N ALA A 52 21.51 -25.94 0.43
CA ALA A 52 22.85 -25.39 0.28
C ALA A 52 23.36 -25.47 -1.17
N LYS A 53 23.09 -26.57 -1.88
CA LYS A 53 23.44 -26.70 -3.30
C LYS A 53 22.68 -25.71 -4.17
N TYR A 54 21.36 -25.58 -3.95
CA TYR A 54 20.55 -24.58 -4.66
C TYR A 54 21.06 -23.16 -4.41
N TRP A 55 21.42 -22.81 -3.18
CA TRP A 55 21.97 -21.50 -2.86
C TRP A 55 23.32 -21.23 -3.53
N GLU A 56 24.21 -22.22 -3.64
CA GLU A 56 25.47 -22.04 -4.36
C GLU A 56 25.27 -21.83 -5.87
N GLU A 57 24.35 -22.58 -6.48
CA GLU A 57 23.98 -22.39 -7.89
C GLU A 57 23.35 -21.02 -8.13
N GLU A 58 22.42 -20.61 -7.26
CA GLU A 58 21.78 -19.30 -7.31
C GLU A 58 22.80 -18.17 -7.14
N LYS A 59 23.70 -18.28 -6.16
CA LYS A 59 24.79 -17.31 -5.93
C LYS A 59 25.69 -17.18 -7.15
N LYS A 60 26.04 -18.28 -7.81
CA LYS A 60 26.84 -18.27 -9.05
C LYS A 60 26.11 -17.54 -10.17
N TYR A 61 24.82 -17.80 -10.34
CA TYR A 61 23.98 -17.09 -11.31
C TYR A 61 23.98 -15.57 -11.05
N TRP A 62 23.69 -15.15 -9.82
CA TRP A 62 23.63 -13.74 -9.45
C TRP A 62 24.99 -13.04 -9.58
N THR A 63 26.08 -13.72 -9.26
CA THR A 63 27.45 -13.21 -9.45
C THR A 63 27.70 -12.92 -10.93
N SER A 64 27.40 -13.89 -11.81
CA SER A 64 27.58 -13.71 -13.26
C SER A 64 26.70 -12.60 -13.83
N LEU A 65 25.47 -12.47 -13.34
CA LEU A 65 24.57 -11.38 -13.73
C LEU A 65 25.13 -10.03 -13.30
N CYS A 66 25.56 -9.89 -12.05
CA CYS A 66 26.16 -8.67 -11.50
C CYS A 66 27.42 -8.25 -12.27
N GLU A 67 28.28 -9.20 -12.67
CA GLU A 67 29.45 -8.92 -13.50
C GLU A 67 29.08 -8.36 -14.88
N LYS A 68 28.06 -8.93 -15.54
CA LYS A 68 27.57 -8.45 -16.83
C LYS A 68 26.97 -7.04 -16.70
N GLU A 69 26.15 -6.83 -15.68
CA GLU A 69 25.57 -5.54 -15.34
C GLU A 69 26.64 -4.47 -15.07
N THR A 70 27.68 -4.84 -14.33
CA THR A 70 28.82 -3.96 -14.03
C THR A 70 29.55 -3.52 -15.30
N LYS A 71 29.87 -4.47 -16.19
CA LYS A 71 30.52 -4.17 -17.48
C LYS A 71 29.66 -3.25 -18.35
N LYS A 72 28.34 -3.48 -18.38
CA LYS A 72 27.41 -2.61 -19.10
C LYS A 72 27.40 -1.20 -18.50
N ALA A 73 27.27 -1.06 -17.18
CA ALA A 73 27.27 0.24 -16.51
C ALA A 73 28.55 1.02 -16.80
N GLN A 74 29.71 0.38 -16.68
CA GLN A 74 31.00 1.00 -17.00
C GLN A 74 31.06 1.49 -18.45
N LYS A 75 30.61 0.69 -19.41
CA LYS A 75 30.54 1.07 -20.82
C LYS A 75 29.63 2.28 -21.04
N ASP A 76 28.44 2.28 -20.47
CA ASP A 76 27.47 3.38 -20.60
C ASP A 76 28.02 4.67 -19.98
N ILE A 77 28.65 4.59 -18.80
CA ILE A 77 29.31 5.71 -18.12
C ILE A 77 30.44 6.31 -18.98
N LEU A 78 31.28 5.46 -19.58
CA LEU A 78 32.34 5.88 -20.51
C LEU A 78 31.79 6.60 -21.75
N ASN A 79 30.61 6.19 -22.21
CA ASN A 79 29.89 6.84 -23.31
C ASN A 79 29.10 8.08 -22.87
N ASN A 80 29.29 8.55 -21.64
CA ASN A 80 28.57 9.67 -21.04
C ASN A 80 27.04 9.45 -20.95
N GLU A 81 26.59 8.21 -20.92
CA GLU A 81 25.18 7.86 -20.77
C GLU A 81 24.86 7.57 -19.30
N LEU A 82 23.86 8.27 -18.76
CA LEU A 82 23.38 8.06 -17.39
C LEU A 82 21.98 7.46 -17.42
N THR A 83 21.76 6.46 -16.58
CA THR A 83 20.47 5.78 -16.46
C THR A 83 20.06 5.64 -15.00
N TYR A 84 18.93 6.20 -14.61
CA TYR A 84 18.30 5.90 -13.32
C TYR A 84 17.45 4.63 -13.47
N VAL A 85 17.70 3.64 -12.62
CA VAL A 85 16.91 2.41 -12.60
C VAL A 85 15.89 2.49 -11.48
N ASN A 86 14.61 2.47 -11.84
CA ASN A 86 13.52 2.48 -10.89
C ASN A 86 13.22 1.06 -10.39
N ILE A 87 13.44 0.83 -9.09
CA ILE A 87 13.24 -0.48 -8.44
C ILE A 87 11.92 -0.51 -7.63
N SER A 88 11.35 0.67 -7.32
CA SER A 88 10.12 0.81 -6.55
C SER A 88 9.05 1.58 -7.31
N TRP A 89 7.79 1.26 -7.06
CA TRP A 89 6.69 2.02 -7.60
C TRP A 89 6.42 3.25 -6.72
N ASN A 90 6.45 4.45 -7.31
CA ASN A 90 6.01 5.69 -6.67
C ASN A 90 4.98 6.38 -7.56
N GLN A 91 3.96 6.98 -6.95
CA GLN A 91 2.85 7.60 -7.67
C GLN A 91 3.26 8.82 -8.50
N ASN A 92 4.30 9.53 -8.05
CA ASN A 92 4.89 10.68 -8.71
C ASN A 92 5.99 10.33 -9.73
N ASN A 93 6.10 9.05 -10.14
CA ASN A 93 7.12 8.60 -11.08
C ASN A 93 7.05 9.34 -12.43
N LYS A 94 5.86 9.72 -12.89
CA LYS A 94 5.69 10.47 -14.14
C LYS A 94 6.42 11.83 -14.08
N GLU A 95 6.13 12.62 -13.06
CA GLU A 95 6.77 13.92 -12.83
C GLU A 95 8.28 13.76 -12.62
N PHE A 96 8.69 12.75 -11.86
CA PHE A 96 10.10 12.47 -11.60
C PHE A 96 10.88 12.07 -12.86
N TYR A 97 10.31 11.24 -13.74
CA TYR A 97 10.96 10.83 -14.98
C TYR A 97 11.12 12.00 -15.96
N ASN A 98 10.16 12.93 -15.98
CA ASN A 98 10.30 14.16 -16.77
C ASN A 98 11.48 14.99 -16.26
N LEU A 99 11.62 15.16 -14.95
CA LEU A 99 12.75 15.86 -14.33
C LEU A 99 14.09 15.19 -14.61
N LEU A 100 14.15 13.85 -14.58
CA LEU A 100 15.37 13.11 -14.96
C LEU A 100 15.74 13.35 -16.43
N LYS A 101 14.75 13.30 -17.32
CA LYS A 101 14.95 13.54 -18.76
C LYS A 101 15.48 14.95 -19.05
N GLU A 102 14.97 15.96 -18.35
CA GLU A 102 15.47 17.35 -18.42
C GLU A 102 16.96 17.46 -18.04
N ASN A 103 17.46 16.53 -17.23
CA ASN A 103 18.86 16.44 -16.84
C ASN A 103 19.66 15.41 -17.67
N ASN A 104 19.14 14.98 -18.82
CA ASN A 104 19.75 13.99 -19.73
C ASN A 104 20.02 12.63 -19.07
N ILE A 105 19.19 12.23 -18.09
CA ILE A 105 19.26 10.92 -17.44
C ILE A 105 18.13 10.04 -18.00
N LYS A 106 18.51 8.91 -18.60
CA LYS A 106 17.57 7.88 -19.07
C LYS A 106 16.89 7.21 -17.88
N VAL A 107 15.70 6.68 -18.10
CA VAL A 107 14.96 5.91 -17.08
C VAL A 107 14.84 4.47 -17.56
N ASP A 108 15.18 3.54 -16.68
CA ASP A 108 14.96 2.11 -16.84
C ASP A 108 14.27 1.57 -15.58
N SER A 109 13.91 0.29 -15.57
CA SER A 109 13.28 -0.37 -14.43
C SER A 109 13.84 -1.76 -14.21
N ALA A 110 13.90 -2.17 -12.96
CA ALA A 110 14.29 -3.53 -12.58
C ALA A 110 13.32 -4.10 -11.56
N LEU A 111 13.08 -5.41 -11.64
CA LEU A 111 12.30 -6.14 -10.64
C LEU A 111 13.19 -6.43 -9.42
N HIS A 112 12.65 -6.24 -8.23
CA HIS A 112 13.30 -6.64 -6.99
C HIS A 112 12.97 -8.09 -6.64
N TYR A 113 13.97 -8.90 -6.29
CA TYR A 113 13.81 -10.32 -6.02
C TYR A 113 14.04 -10.61 -4.53
N CYS A 114 13.01 -11.10 -3.83
CA CYS A 114 13.07 -11.31 -2.37
C CYS A 114 14.05 -12.42 -1.93
N LEU A 115 14.31 -13.40 -2.79
CA LEU A 115 15.16 -14.56 -2.47
C LEU A 115 16.61 -14.40 -2.93
N ALA A 116 16.90 -13.37 -3.72
CA ALA A 116 18.22 -13.16 -4.28
C ALA A 116 19.16 -12.45 -3.27
N PRO A 117 20.47 -12.74 -3.28
CA PRO A 117 21.43 -12.05 -2.43
C PRO A 117 21.43 -10.54 -2.70
N GLY A 118 21.09 -9.73 -1.70
CA GLY A 118 20.86 -8.29 -1.88
C GLY A 118 22.07 -7.54 -2.43
N GLU A 119 23.28 -7.98 -2.11
CA GLU A 119 24.55 -7.41 -2.58
C GLU A 119 24.85 -7.69 -4.07
N LEU A 120 24.22 -8.72 -4.64
CA LEU A 120 24.37 -9.12 -6.04
C LEU A 120 23.20 -8.67 -6.93
N GLN A 121 22.16 -8.09 -6.33
CA GLN A 121 21.05 -7.50 -7.06
C GLN A 121 21.38 -6.08 -7.52
N HIS A 122 20.88 -5.72 -8.72
CA HIS A 122 20.88 -4.34 -9.22
C HIS A 122 22.27 -3.69 -9.32
N CYS A 123 23.31 -4.45 -9.68
CA CYS A 123 24.68 -3.94 -9.79
C CYS A 123 24.79 -2.81 -10.82
N TYR A 124 24.03 -2.88 -11.92
CA TYR A 124 23.96 -1.78 -12.90
C TYR A 124 23.39 -0.50 -12.27
N ALA A 125 22.26 -0.62 -11.55
CA ALA A 125 21.58 0.49 -10.91
C ALA A 125 22.49 1.19 -9.88
N LYS A 126 23.17 0.41 -9.04
CA LYS A 126 24.08 0.91 -8.01
C LYS A 126 25.23 1.72 -8.59
N LEU A 127 25.84 1.24 -9.67
CA LEU A 127 26.94 1.96 -10.34
C LEU A 127 26.45 3.24 -11.01
N MET A 128 25.28 3.19 -11.67
CA MET A 128 24.70 4.38 -12.28
C MET A 128 24.29 5.43 -11.25
N GLU A 129 23.70 5.02 -10.12
CA GLU A 129 23.34 5.91 -9.02
C GLU A 129 24.58 6.58 -8.42
N ASN A 130 25.66 5.82 -8.23
CA ASN A 130 26.94 6.38 -7.77
C ASN A 130 27.50 7.42 -8.75
N GLU A 131 27.45 7.15 -10.06
CA GLU A 131 27.93 8.08 -11.07
C GLU A 131 27.04 9.34 -11.15
N ILE A 132 25.72 9.20 -11.06
CA ILE A 132 24.79 10.33 -10.97
C ILE A 132 25.09 11.17 -9.73
N SER A 133 25.24 10.53 -8.57
CA SER A 133 25.58 11.19 -7.30
C SER A 133 26.93 11.93 -7.37
N LYS A 134 27.93 11.33 -8.04
CA LYS A 134 29.23 11.95 -8.26
C LYS A 134 29.13 13.20 -9.14
N ARG A 135 28.30 13.20 -10.18
CA ARG A 135 28.16 14.32 -11.13
C ARG A 135 27.29 15.47 -10.62
N PHE A 136 26.20 15.14 -9.93
CA PHE A 136 25.18 16.12 -9.54
C PHE A 136 25.08 16.36 -8.03
N GLY A 137 25.79 15.55 -7.23
CA GLY A 137 25.75 15.56 -5.78
C GLY A 137 24.77 14.55 -5.18
N HIS A 138 25.09 14.10 -3.96
CA HIS A 138 24.34 13.04 -3.25
C HIS A 138 22.86 13.33 -2.99
N LYS A 139 22.44 14.61 -2.98
CA LYS A 139 21.03 15.00 -2.77
C LYS A 139 20.25 15.21 -4.06
N PHE A 140 20.87 15.01 -5.22
CA PHE A 140 20.26 15.37 -6.49
C PHE A 140 18.96 14.59 -6.75
N ILE A 141 19.01 13.26 -6.68
CA ILE A 141 17.83 12.41 -6.87
C ILE A 141 16.73 12.73 -5.85
N ASP A 142 17.08 12.88 -4.57
CA ASP A 142 16.12 13.27 -3.52
C ASP A 142 15.46 14.62 -3.80
N SER A 143 16.23 15.58 -4.31
CA SER A 143 15.72 16.91 -4.66
C SER A 143 14.76 16.82 -5.84
N LEU A 144 15.09 16.03 -6.87
CA LEU A 144 14.17 15.77 -7.98
C LEU A 144 12.90 15.05 -7.52
N ARG A 145 13.00 14.09 -6.58
CA ARG A 145 11.84 13.42 -5.98
C ARG A 145 10.94 14.39 -5.22
N LEU A 146 11.53 15.31 -4.45
CA LEU A 146 10.79 16.35 -3.75
C LEU A 146 10.06 17.28 -4.72
N LEU A 147 10.72 17.68 -5.80
CA LEU A 147 10.11 18.50 -6.87
C LEU A 147 8.99 17.74 -7.57
N ALA A 148 9.21 16.46 -7.90
CA ALA A 148 8.19 15.60 -8.50
C ALA A 148 6.95 15.48 -7.62
N GLN A 149 7.12 15.32 -6.31
CA GLN A 149 5.98 15.28 -5.37
C GLN A 149 5.21 16.61 -5.36
N LYS A 150 5.90 17.76 -5.36
CA LYS A 150 5.23 19.07 -5.45
C LYS A 150 4.45 19.23 -6.75
N GLN A 151 5.04 18.82 -7.88
CA GLN A 151 4.38 18.84 -9.19
C GLN A 151 3.17 17.89 -9.20
N TYR A 152 3.32 16.70 -8.64
CA TYR A 152 2.26 15.70 -8.56
C TYR A 152 1.04 16.21 -7.79
N VAL A 153 1.25 16.80 -6.61
CA VAL A 153 0.17 17.41 -5.80
C VAL A 153 -0.50 18.54 -6.58
N LYS A 154 0.28 19.42 -7.23
CA LYS A 154 -0.25 20.53 -8.04
C LYS A 154 -1.08 20.05 -9.24
N ASN A 155 -0.63 19.00 -9.91
CA ASN A 155 -1.28 18.44 -11.10
C ASN A 155 -2.54 17.63 -10.76
N ASN A 156 -2.72 17.25 -9.50
CA ASN A 156 -3.83 16.41 -9.03
C ASN A 156 -4.63 17.09 -7.90
N PRO A 157 -5.18 18.31 -8.12
CA PRO A 157 -5.74 19.14 -7.04
C PRO A 157 -7.01 18.57 -6.39
N ASN A 158 -7.65 17.59 -7.03
CA ASN A 158 -8.89 16.95 -6.59
C ASN A 158 -8.69 15.47 -6.21
N ARG A 159 -7.47 14.94 -6.34
CA ARG A 159 -7.17 13.56 -5.96
C ARG A 159 -7.38 13.38 -4.45
N ILE A 160 -7.94 12.23 -4.09
CA ILE A 160 -7.98 11.75 -2.71
C ILE A 160 -6.71 10.94 -2.47
N PHE A 161 -5.87 11.42 -1.57
CA PHE A 161 -4.59 10.79 -1.22
C PHE A 161 -4.78 9.75 -0.13
N THR A 162 -4.05 8.64 -0.22
CA THR A 162 -4.00 7.68 0.87
C THR A 162 -3.17 8.24 2.04
N PHE A 163 -3.36 7.69 3.23
CA PHE A 163 -2.59 8.12 4.41
C PHE A 163 -1.07 8.02 4.21
N MET A 164 -0.60 7.03 3.44
CA MET A 164 0.83 6.77 3.20
C MET A 164 1.51 7.84 2.33
N GLU A 165 0.74 8.64 1.60
CA GLU A 165 1.24 9.70 0.71
C GLU A 165 1.29 11.08 1.39
N CYS A 166 0.75 11.15 2.61
CA CYS A 166 0.59 12.39 3.36
C CYS A 166 1.71 12.54 4.40
N ASP A 167 1.91 13.76 4.86
CA ASP A 167 2.76 14.07 5.99
C ASP A 167 2.21 13.40 7.25
N TYR A 168 3.11 12.85 8.08
CA TYR A 168 2.76 12.15 9.32
C TYR A 168 2.36 13.10 10.46
N ILE A 169 1.38 13.98 10.24
CA ILE A 169 0.80 14.87 11.26
C ILE A 169 -0.55 14.33 11.73
N SER A 170 -0.89 14.55 13.01
CA SER A 170 -2.19 14.16 13.54
C SER A 170 -3.29 14.95 12.84
N ARG A 171 -4.34 14.25 12.42
CA ARG A 171 -5.51 14.82 11.73
C ARG A 171 -6.66 15.14 12.69
N TYR A 172 -6.53 14.73 13.96
CA TYR A 172 -7.49 15.05 15.02
C TYR A 172 -7.18 16.43 15.62
N PRO A 173 -8.18 17.27 15.91
CA PRO A 173 -7.93 18.65 16.35
C PRO A 173 -7.16 18.73 17.68
N ASN A 174 -6.28 19.73 17.75
CA ASN A 174 -5.46 20.05 18.93
C ASN A 174 -4.63 18.85 19.42
N ASP A 175 -4.23 17.97 18.51
CA ASP A 175 -3.31 16.87 18.78
C ASP A 175 -2.02 17.12 17.98
N ASN A 176 -0.94 17.39 18.69
CA ASN A 176 0.37 17.62 18.07
C ASN A 176 1.22 16.34 18.06
N ASN A 177 0.72 15.24 18.64
CA ASN A 177 1.48 14.01 18.80
C ASN A 177 1.15 12.99 17.71
N LYS A 178 2.15 12.70 16.88
CA LYS A 178 2.08 11.75 15.75
C LYS A 178 1.65 10.33 16.16
N LYS A 179 1.92 9.92 17.41
CA LYS A 179 1.71 8.55 17.90
C LYS A 179 0.36 8.32 18.59
N ASP A 180 -0.42 9.38 18.85
CA ASP A 180 -1.58 9.33 19.76
C ASP A 180 -2.92 9.74 19.11
N LEU A 181 -2.99 9.84 17.77
CA LEU A 181 -4.23 10.09 17.02
C LEU A 181 -5.38 9.20 17.53
N SER A 182 -5.08 7.93 17.83
CA SER A 182 -6.05 6.98 18.37
C SER A 182 -6.44 7.29 19.82
N LYS A 183 -5.52 7.65 20.72
CA LYS A 183 -5.86 7.76 22.16
C LYS A 183 -6.80 8.92 22.45
N LYS A 184 -6.51 10.10 21.90
CA LYS A 184 -7.31 11.31 22.20
C LYS A 184 -8.70 11.21 21.58
N SER A 185 -8.78 10.88 20.29
CA SER A 185 -10.06 10.70 19.59
C SER A 185 -10.93 9.62 20.24
N ILE A 186 -10.36 8.47 20.63
CA ILE A 186 -11.08 7.41 21.33
C ILE A 186 -11.57 7.89 22.70
N LYS A 187 -10.75 8.62 23.45
CA LYS A 187 -11.13 9.18 24.75
C LYS A 187 -12.28 10.18 24.62
N ASP A 188 -12.20 11.09 23.66
CA ASP A 188 -13.19 12.14 23.43
C ASP A 188 -14.51 11.58 22.88
N PHE A 189 -14.46 10.45 22.17
CA PHE A 189 -15.65 9.69 21.83
C PHE A 189 -16.32 9.10 23.09
N TRP A 190 -15.57 8.35 23.90
CA TRP A 190 -16.12 7.67 25.08
C TRP A 190 -16.50 8.61 26.23
N SER A 191 -16.06 9.88 26.22
CA SER A 191 -16.52 10.87 27.20
C SER A 191 -17.98 11.29 26.97
N ASN A 192 -18.51 11.08 25.76
CA ASN A 192 -19.87 11.46 25.37
C ASN A 192 -20.79 10.27 25.10
N VAL A 193 -20.27 9.04 25.19
CA VAL A 193 -20.99 7.81 24.85
C VAL A 193 -20.87 6.84 26.01
N SER A 194 -22.02 6.42 26.54
CA SER A 194 -22.10 5.44 27.62
C SER A 194 -22.44 4.06 27.08
N TYR A 195 -22.02 3.02 27.81
CA TYR A 195 -22.44 1.67 27.49
C TYR A 195 -23.89 1.45 27.97
N PRO A 196 -24.75 0.81 27.17
CA PRO A 196 -26.04 0.32 27.65
C PRO A 196 -25.88 -0.61 28.87
N GLU A 197 -26.82 -0.60 29.80
CA GLU A 197 -26.70 -1.29 31.10
C GLU A 197 -26.44 -2.80 30.99
N ASP A 198 -27.02 -3.45 30.00
CA ASP A 198 -26.90 -4.88 29.73
C ASP A 198 -25.95 -5.19 28.55
N PHE A 199 -25.05 -4.25 28.22
CA PHE A 199 -23.99 -4.50 27.25
C PHE A 199 -23.04 -5.58 27.79
N GLU A 200 -22.87 -6.67 27.04
CA GLU A 200 -22.00 -7.76 27.46
C GLU A 200 -20.54 -7.46 27.05
N PHE A 201 -19.71 -7.07 28.02
CA PHE A 201 -18.27 -6.84 27.82
C PHE A 201 -17.52 -8.11 27.46
N LYS A 202 -16.31 -7.94 26.90
CA LYS A 202 -15.48 -9.05 26.43
C LYS A 202 -15.20 -10.10 27.51
N LYS A 203 -15.03 -11.35 27.07
CA LYS A 203 -14.58 -12.49 27.90
C LYS A 203 -13.30 -13.16 27.36
N GLU A 204 -12.83 -12.80 26.16
CA GLU A 204 -11.65 -13.38 25.51
C GLU A 204 -10.71 -12.31 24.93
N VAL A 205 -9.70 -12.75 24.17
CA VAL A 205 -8.60 -11.90 23.63
C VAL A 205 -9.04 -10.98 22.49
N SER A 206 -10.01 -11.39 21.67
CA SER A 206 -10.43 -10.65 20.47
C SER A 206 -11.30 -9.43 20.80
N TYR A 207 -10.98 -8.27 20.23
CA TYR A 207 -11.71 -7.03 20.50
C TYR A 207 -12.97 -6.89 19.64
N SER A 208 -14.07 -6.47 20.27
CA SER A 208 -15.15 -5.82 19.53
C SER A 208 -14.66 -4.44 19.09
N TYR A 209 -15.05 -3.98 17.90
CA TYR A 209 -14.64 -2.67 17.38
C TYR A 209 -15.71 -2.07 16.49
N MET A 210 -15.63 -0.76 16.32
CA MET A 210 -16.24 -0.05 15.21
C MET A 210 -15.19 0.80 14.53
N SER A 211 -15.29 0.93 13.22
CA SER A 211 -14.41 1.76 12.44
C SER A 211 -15.21 2.69 11.53
N ALA A 212 -14.66 3.87 11.29
CA ALA A 212 -15.17 4.83 10.32
C ALA A 212 -14.08 5.10 9.29
N ALA A 213 -14.39 4.87 8.02
CA ALA A 213 -13.58 5.25 6.87
C ALA A 213 -14.28 6.41 6.15
N PHE A 214 -13.56 7.51 5.88
CA PHE A 214 -14.14 8.72 5.29
C PHE A 214 -13.08 9.56 4.58
N VAL A 215 -13.52 10.54 3.79
CA VAL A 215 -12.63 11.49 3.10
C VAL A 215 -12.64 12.81 3.86
N ILE A 216 -11.45 13.35 4.13
CA ILE A 216 -11.24 14.73 4.60
C ILE A 216 -10.76 15.56 3.41
N TYR A 217 -11.55 16.54 2.97
CA TYR A 217 -11.14 17.47 1.92
C TYR A 217 -10.15 18.50 2.45
N LYS A 218 -9.39 19.14 1.54
CA LYS A 218 -8.49 20.26 1.85
C LYS A 218 -9.19 21.46 2.51
N THR A 219 -10.52 21.55 2.38
CA THR A 219 -11.41 22.52 3.04
C THR A 219 -11.71 22.18 4.50
N GLY A 220 -11.50 20.93 4.92
CA GLY A 220 -11.92 20.36 6.20
C GLY A 220 -13.29 19.69 6.15
N GLU A 221 -13.98 19.74 5.01
CA GLU A 221 -15.25 19.03 4.81
C GLU A 221 -15.06 17.52 4.78
N ILE A 222 -16.09 16.77 5.17
CA ILE A 222 -16.09 15.31 5.23
C ILE A 222 -17.09 14.74 4.23
N SER A 223 -16.71 13.69 3.50
CA SER A 223 -17.63 12.88 2.68
C SER A 223 -17.35 11.38 2.80
N ASP A 224 -18.19 10.59 2.13
CA ASP A 224 -17.99 9.15 1.90
C ASP A 224 -17.79 8.34 3.18
N LEU A 225 -18.45 8.78 4.26
CA LEU A 225 -18.40 8.10 5.55
C LEU A 225 -19.04 6.72 5.46
N LYS A 226 -18.21 5.71 5.69
CA LYS A 226 -18.57 4.29 5.83
C LYS A 226 -18.24 3.85 7.23
N ILE A 227 -19.16 3.15 7.87
CA ILE A 227 -18.96 2.61 9.21
C ILE A 227 -19.03 1.09 9.14
N ASP A 228 -18.05 0.45 9.75
CA ASP A 228 -18.04 -0.98 10.01
C ASP A 228 -18.12 -1.24 11.52
N LEU A 229 -18.75 -2.34 11.90
CA LEU A 229 -19.00 -2.69 13.28
C LEU A 229 -18.93 -4.19 13.46
N TYR A 230 -18.13 -4.59 14.44
CA TYR A 230 -17.99 -5.97 14.84
C TYR A 230 -18.14 -6.10 16.35
N PHE A 231 -19.12 -6.89 16.78
CA PHE A 231 -19.19 -7.38 18.14
C PHE A 231 -18.78 -8.85 18.19
N GLN A 232 -17.91 -9.18 19.13
CA GLN A 232 -17.62 -10.55 19.51
C GLN A 232 -18.88 -11.23 20.07
N ASN A 233 -19.59 -10.54 20.98
CA ASN A 233 -20.83 -11.05 21.54
C ASN A 233 -22.02 -10.73 20.62
N LYS A 234 -22.64 -11.77 20.06
CA LYS A 234 -23.75 -11.63 19.12
C LYS A 234 -24.97 -10.89 19.71
N LYS A 235 -25.17 -10.93 21.03
CA LYS A 235 -26.27 -10.21 21.68
C LYS A 235 -26.12 -8.69 21.62
N ASN A 236 -24.89 -8.18 21.52
CA ASN A 236 -24.62 -6.73 21.46
C ASN A 236 -25.01 -6.11 20.11
N TYR A 237 -25.26 -6.91 19.05
CA TYR A 237 -25.70 -6.38 17.76
C TYR A 237 -27.04 -5.63 17.82
N LYS A 238 -27.84 -5.82 18.87
CA LYS A 238 -29.02 -4.96 19.12
C LYS A 238 -28.66 -3.48 19.31
N TYR A 239 -27.42 -3.19 19.71
CA TYR A 239 -26.89 -1.83 19.87
C TYR A 239 -26.19 -1.27 18.63
N SER A 240 -26.25 -1.97 17.50
CA SER A 240 -25.53 -1.54 16.30
C SER A 240 -25.91 -0.13 15.85
N SER A 241 -27.22 0.17 15.80
CA SER A 241 -27.69 1.51 15.43
C SER A 241 -27.26 2.59 16.44
N TYR A 242 -27.29 2.27 17.73
CA TYR A 242 -26.86 3.19 18.79
C TYR A 242 -25.39 3.63 18.59
N PHE A 243 -24.47 2.67 18.51
CA PHE A 243 -23.05 2.99 18.39
C PHE A 243 -22.67 3.58 17.02
N THR A 244 -23.25 3.08 15.93
CA THR A 244 -22.99 3.63 14.58
C THR A 244 -23.49 5.07 14.43
N ASN A 245 -24.64 5.42 15.01
CA ASN A 245 -25.14 6.80 15.01
C ASN A 245 -24.24 7.73 15.83
N HIS A 246 -23.80 7.30 17.02
CA HIS A 246 -22.86 8.09 17.82
C HIS A 246 -21.51 8.28 17.11
N LEU A 247 -20.96 7.25 16.49
CA LEU A 247 -19.72 7.37 15.71
C LEU A 247 -19.89 8.29 14.50
N LYS A 248 -21.02 8.17 13.79
CA LYS A 248 -21.35 9.06 12.68
C LYS A 248 -21.39 10.52 13.11
N GLN A 249 -22.11 10.83 14.20
CA GLN A 249 -22.19 12.19 14.74
C GLN A 249 -20.82 12.68 15.21
N PHE A 250 -20.03 11.83 15.87
CA PHE A 250 -18.69 12.19 16.29
C PHE A 250 -17.80 12.57 15.11
N VAL A 251 -17.78 11.77 14.04
CA VAL A 251 -16.99 12.06 12.84
C VAL A 251 -17.47 13.35 12.17
N GLN A 252 -18.78 13.53 12.00
CA GLN A 252 -19.36 14.70 11.32
C GLN A 252 -19.18 16.01 12.09
N ASN A 253 -19.21 15.98 13.43
CA ASN A 253 -19.10 17.16 14.27
C ASN A 253 -17.65 17.50 14.64
N THR A 254 -16.70 16.59 14.40
CA THR A 254 -15.28 16.82 14.65
C THR A 254 -14.70 17.75 13.60
N LYS A 255 -14.00 18.80 14.03
CA LYS A 255 -13.25 19.71 13.16
C LYS A 255 -11.91 19.08 12.77
N TRP A 256 -11.94 18.14 11.82
CA TRP A 256 -10.75 17.45 11.35
C TRP A 256 -9.74 18.41 10.70
N VAL A 257 -8.46 18.15 10.92
CA VAL A 257 -7.37 18.87 10.25
C VAL A 257 -7.09 18.17 8.92
N PRO A 258 -7.18 18.87 7.77
CA PRO A 258 -6.84 18.28 6.48
C PRO A 258 -5.41 17.75 6.47
N ALA A 259 -5.20 16.62 5.80
CA ALA A 259 -3.84 16.13 5.55
C ALA A 259 -3.05 17.12 4.70
N THR A 260 -1.74 17.09 4.87
CA THR A 260 -0.82 17.82 4.01
C THR A 260 0.09 16.86 3.27
N SER A 261 0.57 17.25 2.10
CA SER A 261 1.70 16.62 1.43
C SER A 261 2.73 17.72 1.20
N LEU A 262 3.90 17.60 1.83
CA LEU A 262 4.92 18.66 1.85
C LEU A 262 4.36 20.02 2.31
N GLY A 263 3.52 20.00 3.35
CA GLY A 263 2.87 21.19 3.91
C GLY A 263 1.71 21.75 3.06
N THR A 264 1.42 21.20 1.89
CA THR A 264 0.28 21.61 1.06
C THR A 264 -0.95 20.80 1.42
N LYS A 265 -2.08 21.45 1.75
CA LYS A 265 -3.35 20.75 2.07
C LYS A 265 -3.86 19.95 0.89
N VAL A 266 -4.26 18.70 1.13
CA VAL A 266 -4.80 17.77 0.13
C VAL A 266 -6.07 17.11 0.62
N ASN A 267 -6.87 16.56 -0.30
CA ASN A 267 -7.96 15.66 0.07
C ASN A 267 -7.36 14.30 0.45
N SER A 268 -7.85 13.63 1.49
CA SER A 268 -7.27 12.35 1.92
C SER A 268 -8.26 11.41 2.58
N GLU A 269 -7.95 10.11 2.51
CA GLU A 269 -8.68 9.05 3.22
C GLU A 269 -8.28 9.02 4.69
N MET A 270 -9.25 8.86 5.59
CA MET A 270 -9.06 8.76 7.03
C MET A 270 -9.81 7.56 7.58
N ASP A 271 -9.14 6.85 8.48
CA ASP A 271 -9.70 5.75 9.25
C ASP A 271 -9.64 6.07 10.74
N LEU A 272 -10.74 5.83 11.44
CA LEU A 272 -10.84 5.89 12.90
C LEU A 272 -11.40 4.58 13.41
N THR A 273 -10.65 3.85 14.22
CA THR A 273 -11.10 2.62 14.88
C THR A 273 -11.25 2.86 16.37
N ILE A 274 -12.42 2.50 16.90
CA ILE A 274 -12.74 2.55 18.32
C ILE A 274 -12.94 1.11 18.80
N HIS A 275 -12.11 0.70 19.75
CA HIS A 275 -12.27 -0.57 20.43
C HIS A 275 -13.22 -0.42 21.62
N PHE A 276 -14.14 -1.37 21.75
CA PHE A 276 -14.97 -1.50 22.94
C PHE A 276 -14.14 -2.09 24.09
N LYS A 277 -14.58 -1.86 25.33
CA LYS A 277 -13.93 -2.36 26.55
C LYS A 277 -13.88 -3.89 26.63
#